data_AF-A0A961DR44-F1
#
_entry.id   AF-A0A961DR44-F1
#
_cell.length_a   1.000
_cell.length_b   1.000
_cell.length_c   1.000
_cell.angle_alpha   90.00
_cell.angle_beta   90.00
_cell.angle_gamma   90.00
#
_symmetry.space_group_name_H-M   'P 1'
#
loop_
_entity.id
_entity.type
_entity.pdbx_description
1 polymer ?
#
loop_
_entity_poly.entity_id
_entity_poly.type
_entity_poly.pdbx_seq_one_letter_code
_entity_poly.pdbx_strand_id
1 'polypeptide(L)' 'LGFGHGVHSCLGAALARTESRIAIEELAKRWTRLEVDHDGLERVTMSNVAGFSNVPVRARS' A
#
# COMPACT_ATOMS: atom_id res chain seq x y z
N LEU A 1 15.77 3.84 -2.11
CA LEU A 1 15.53 5.18 -1.53
C LEU A 1 14.17 5.36 -0.81
N GLY A 2 13.25 4.39 -0.78
CA GLY A 2 11.87 4.60 -0.28
C GLY A 2 11.69 4.99 1.20
N PHE A 3 12.75 4.94 2.01
CA PHE A 3 12.74 5.39 3.41
C PHE A 3 13.83 6.46 3.68
N GLY A 4 14.34 7.14 2.66
CA GLY A 4 15.48 8.05 2.81
C GLY A 4 16.79 7.31 3.15
N HIS A 5 17.79 8.06 3.57
CA HIS A 5 19.14 7.57 3.92
C HIS A 5 19.85 8.56 4.86
N GLY A 6 20.88 8.09 5.57
CA GLY A 6 21.72 8.91 6.45
C GLY A 6 20.94 9.47 7.63
N VAL A 7 21.21 10.72 8.00
CA VAL A 7 20.52 11.42 9.09
C VAL A 7 19.02 11.64 8.84
N HIS A 8 18.57 11.47 7.59
CA HIS A 8 17.16 11.55 7.18
C HIS A 8 16.58 10.17 6.87
N SER A 9 17.18 9.09 7.38
CA SER A 9 16.55 7.78 7.36
C SER A 9 15.22 7.83 8.11
N CYS A 10 14.16 7.32 7.50
CA CYS A 10 12.82 7.35 8.07
C CYS A 10 12.80 6.59 9.40
N LEU A 11 12.53 7.32 10.48
CA LEU A 11 12.41 6.76 11.83
C LEU A 11 11.34 5.66 11.89
N GLY A 12 10.25 5.83 11.13
CA GLY A 12 9.14 4.88 11.04
C GLY A 12 9.37 3.67 10.13
N ALA A 13 10.55 3.52 9.52
CA ALA A 13 10.77 2.48 8.51
C ALA A 13 10.52 1.05 9.04
N ALA A 14 10.87 0.78 10.30
CA ALA A 14 10.61 -0.51 10.93
C ALA A 14 9.12 -0.77 11.19
N LEU A 15 8.38 0.27 11.60
CA LEU A 15 6.94 0.20 11.82
C LEU A 15 6.21 -0.01 10.50
N ALA A 16 6.49 0.81 9.47
CA ALA A 16 5.87 0.71 8.16
C ALA A 16 6.05 -0.68 7.53
N ARG A 17 7.23 -1.31 7.71
CA ARG A 17 7.47 -2.69 7.27
C ARG A 17 6.60 -3.71 8.02
N THR A 18 6.49 -3.56 9.34
CA THR A 18 5.67 -4.45 10.16
C THR A 18 4.19 -4.33 9.81
N GLU A 19 3.68 -3.11 9.73
CA GLU A 19 2.29 -2.83 9.36
C GLU A 19 1.97 -3.35 7.95
N SER A 20 2.84 -3.09 6.97
CA SER A 20 2.64 -3.58 5.60
C SER A 20 2.59 -5.10 5.52
N ARG A 21 3.46 -5.79 6.26
CA ARG A 21 3.47 -7.25 6.33
C ARG A 21 2.16 -7.78 6.91
N ILE A 22 1.75 -7.28 8.08
CA ILE A 22 0.51 -7.71 8.73
C ILE A 22 -0.69 -7.44 7.83
N ALA A 23 -0.78 -6.25 7.25
CA ALA A 23 -1.88 -5.90 6.36
C ALA A 23 -1.99 -6.86 5.17
N ILE A 24 -0.88 -7.11 4.46
CA ILE A 24 -0.89 -8.02 3.29
C ILE A 24 -1.22 -9.46 3.71
N GLU A 25 -0.67 -9.95 4.82
CA GLU A 25 -0.94 -11.30 5.32
C GLU A 25 -2.42 -11.48 5.68
N GLU A 26 -3.02 -10.53 6.41
CA GLU A 26 -4.43 -10.61 6.80
C GLU A 26 -5.38 -10.42 5.61
N LEU A 27 -5.04 -9.55 4.66
CA LEU A 27 -5.79 -9.43 3.40
C LEU A 27 -5.82 -10.76 2.64
N ALA A 28 -4.66 -11.43 2.52
CA ALA A 28 -4.54 -12.71 1.81
C ALA A 28 -5.24 -13.87 2.54
N LYS A 29 -5.27 -13.85 3.88
CA LYS A 29 -6.03 -14.83 4.68
C LYS A 29 -7.54 -14.66 4.52
N ARG A 30 -8.00 -13.40 4.48
CA ARG A 30 -9.43 -13.08 4.46
C ARG A 30 -10.08 -13.30 3.09
N TRP A 31 -9.36 -13.03 2.00
CA TRP A 31 -9.86 -13.17 0.65
C TRP A 31 -8.90 -14.00 -0.20
N THR A 32 -9.41 -15.13 -0.71
CA THR A 32 -8.65 -16.04 -1.58
C THR A 32 -8.30 -15.40 -2.92
N ARG A 33 -9.15 -14.49 -3.41
CA ARG A 33 -8.90 -13.71 -4.63
C ARG A 33 -9.47 -12.29 -4.52
N LEU A 34 -8.60 -11.31 -4.74
CA LEU A 34 -8.96 -9.91 -4.96
C LEU A 34 -8.65 -9.56 -6.42
N GLU A 35 -9.60 -8.92 -7.11
CA GLU A 35 -9.38 -8.37 -8.44
C GLU A 35 -9.46 -6.86 -8.41
N VAL A 36 -8.47 -6.20 -8.99
CA VAL A 36 -8.43 -4.76 -9.13
C VAL A 36 -9.26 -4.35 -10.34
N ASP A 37 -10.16 -3.39 -10.14
CA ASP A 37 -10.81 -2.69 -11.24
C ASP A 37 -9.89 -1.57 -11.72
N HIS A 38 -9.15 -1.84 -12.80
CA HIS A 38 -8.12 -0.94 -13.32
C HIS A 38 -8.68 0.35 -13.91
N ASP A 39 -9.92 0.32 -14.41
CA ASP A 39 -10.56 1.48 -15.02
C ASP A 39 -10.97 2.52 -13.96
N GLY A 40 -11.22 2.07 -12.72
CA GLY A 40 -11.56 2.92 -11.59
C GLY A 40 -10.37 3.44 -10.77
N LEU A 41 -9.12 3.22 -11.21
CA LEU A 41 -7.94 3.66 -10.47
C LEU A 41 -7.76 5.18 -10.53
N GLU A 42 -7.55 5.79 -9.37
CA GLU A 42 -7.23 7.22 -9.27
C GLU A 42 -5.92 7.42 -8.52
N ARG A 43 -4.97 8.13 -9.14
CA ARG A 43 -3.72 8.51 -8.48
C ARG A 43 -3.91 9.75 -7.62
N VAL A 44 -3.14 9.81 -6.53
CA VAL A 44 -3.01 11.08 -5.79
C VAL A 44 -2.38 12.15 -6.68
N THR A 45 -2.83 13.39 -6.55
CA THR A 45 -2.22 14.56 -7.20
C THR A 45 -1.36 15.31 -6.18
N MET A 46 -0.23 14.71 -5.82
CA MET A 46 0.73 15.25 -4.85
C MET A 46 2.15 15.21 -5.43
N SER A 47 2.99 16.17 -5.07
CA SER A 47 4.39 16.25 -5.55
C SER A 47 5.38 15.48 -4.67
N ASN A 48 5.03 15.23 -3.40
CA ASN A 48 5.91 14.67 -2.38
C ASN A 48 5.58 13.22 -2.00
N VAL A 49 4.38 12.74 -2.34
CA VAL A 49 3.92 11.37 -2.02
C VAL A 49 3.28 10.77 -3.27
N ALA A 50 3.72 9.58 -3.64
CA ALA A 50 3.15 8.82 -4.76
C ALA A 50 2.20 7.74 -4.24
N GLY A 51 1.10 7.49 -4.96
CA GLY A 51 0.13 6.47 -4.59
C GLY A 51 -1.20 6.62 -5.33
N PHE A 52 -2.18 5.84 -4.87
CA PHE A 52 -3.56 5.88 -5.35
C PHE A 52 -4.48 6.42 -4.25
N SER A 53 -5.36 7.35 -4.60
CA SER A 53 -6.47 7.80 -3.75
C SER A 53 -7.66 6.85 -3.83
N ASN A 54 -7.81 6.13 -4.95
CA ASN A 54 -8.86 5.14 -5.15
C ASN A 54 -8.28 3.86 -5.79
N VAL A 55 -8.54 2.71 -5.16
CA VAL A 55 -8.21 1.37 -5.66
C VAL A 55 -9.41 0.45 -5.47
N PRO A 56 -10.40 0.50 -6.38
CA PRO A 56 -11.57 -0.36 -6.28
C PRO A 56 -11.17 -1.82 -6.51
N VAL A 57 -11.62 -2.69 -5.61
CA VAL A 57 -11.35 -4.13 -5.67
C VAL A 57 -12.64 -4.94 -5.52
N ARG A 58 -12.71 -6.06 -6.23
CA ARG A 58 -13.76 -7.07 -6.07
C ARG A 58 -13.17 -8.30 -5.39
N ALA A 59 -13.72 -8.64 -4.23
CA ALA A 59 -13.41 -9.89 -3.56
C ALA A 59 -14.22 -11.04 -4.15
N ARG A 60 -13.57 -12.18 -4.38
CA ARG A 60 -14.25 -13.46 -4.58
C ARG A 60 -13.89 -14.38 -3.41
N SER A 61 -14.92 -14.86 -2.73
CA SER A 61 -14.85 -15.88 -1.68
C SER A 61 -14.92 -17.27 -2.29
#